data_AF-A0A971L630-F1
#
_entry.id   AF-A0A971L630-F1
#
_cell.length_a   1.000
_cell.length_b   1.000
_cell.length_c   1.000
_cell.angle_alpha   90.00
_cell.angle_beta   90.00
_cell.angle_gamma   90.00
#
_symmetry.space_group_name_H-M   'P 1'
#
loop_
_entity.id
_entity.type
_entity.pdbx_description
1 polymer ?
#
loop_
_entity_poly.entity_id
_entity_poly.type
_entity_poly.pdbx_seq_one_letter_code
_entity_poly.pdbx_strand_id
1 'polypeptide(L)'
;MKIRITTNERLMLIIGVAAVVIAISLGYPAFVAGLLIASIISLALQRWQATAVAGLDNIPPRKAFNIYFGRSLIRSLLALALLALARYGGIEFLLGTLLGLVLQVLAYMAEAIIMIIVRKEG
;
A
#
# COMPACT_ATOMS: atom_id res chain seq x y z
N MET A 1 -18.04 11.28 -4.82
CA MET A 1 -17.60 10.02 -4.15
C MET A 1 -17.00 10.39 -2.80
N LYS A 2 -17.77 10.30 -1.70
CA LYS A 2 -17.25 10.57 -0.35
C LYS A 2 -16.41 9.35 0.07
N ILE A 3 -15.09 9.49 0.07
CA ILE A 3 -14.17 8.46 0.57
C ILE A 3 -14.42 8.37 2.08
N ARG A 4 -15.17 7.36 2.54
CA ARG A 4 -15.31 7.07 3.97
C ARG A 4 -14.05 6.35 4.41
N ILE A 5 -13.12 7.07 5.02
CA ILE A 5 -11.95 6.48 5.67
C ILE A 5 -12.45 5.56 6.77
N THR A 6 -12.15 4.27 6.65
CA THR A 6 -12.51 3.24 7.64
C THR A 6 -11.69 3.44 8.92
N THR A 7 -12.18 2.96 10.07
CA THR A 7 -11.47 3.09 11.36
C THR A 7 -10.02 2.57 11.27
N ASN A 8 -9.79 1.53 10.48
CA ASN A 8 -8.46 0.94 10.28
C ASN A 8 -7.55 1.81 9.39
N GLU A 9 -8.04 2.35 8.28
CA GLU A 9 -7.26 3.32 7.48
C GLU A 9 -6.92 4.57 8.29
N ARG A 10 -7.85 5.03 9.14
CA ARG A 10 -7.62 6.16 10.04
C ARG A 10 -6.51 5.84 11.04
N LEU A 11 -6.54 4.65 11.64
CA LEU A 11 -5.55 4.21 12.62
C LEU A 11 -4.16 4.05 11.96
N MET A 12 -4.12 3.57 10.73
CA MET A 12 -2.88 3.48 9.96
C MET A 12 -2.33 4.85 9.52
N LEU A 13 -3.20 5.78 9.10
CA LEU A 13 -2.78 7.15 8.82
C LEU A 13 -2.24 7.81 10.09
N ILE A 14 -2.87 7.57 11.24
CA ILE A 14 -2.37 8.03 12.54
C ILE A 14 -1.01 7.41 12.85
N ILE A 15 -0.81 6.10 12.66
CA ILE A 15 0.49 5.42 12.87
C ILE A 15 1.54 5.98 11.92
N GLY A 16 1.22 6.16 10.65
CA GLY A 16 2.13 6.72 9.65
C GLY A 16 2.54 8.15 9.99
N VAL A 17 1.58 9.01 10.35
CA VAL A 17 1.84 10.39 10.77
C VAL A 17 2.65 10.41 12.07
N ALA A 18 2.31 9.58 13.06
CA ALA A 18 3.06 9.48 14.30
C ALA A 18 4.51 9.03 14.04
N ALA A 19 4.72 8.04 13.18
CA ALA A 19 6.04 7.58 12.77
C ALA A 19 6.86 8.69 12.10
N VAL A 20 6.24 9.50 11.22
CA VAL A 20 6.89 10.66 10.60
C VAL A 20 7.27 11.70 11.65
N VAL A 21 6.35 12.08 12.53
CA VAL A 21 6.59 13.11 13.56
C VAL A 21 7.70 12.69 14.54
N ILE A 22 7.67 11.44 14.99
CA ILE A 22 8.70 10.87 15.88
C ILE A 22 10.06 10.84 15.16
N ALA A 23 10.11 10.33 13.93
CA ALA A 23 11.36 10.22 13.18
C ALA A 23 11.99 11.59 12.85
N ILE A 24 11.18 12.59 12.50
CA ILE A 24 11.68 13.97 12.30
C ILE A 24 12.23 14.53 13.62
N SER A 25 11.51 14.34 14.73
CA SER A 25 11.92 14.84 16.05
C SER A 25 13.22 14.21 16.55
N LEU A 26 13.47 12.96 16.16
CA LEU A 26 14.70 12.22 16.49
C LEU A 26 15.85 12.46 15.48
N GLY A 27 15.62 13.27 14.44
CA GLY A 27 16.66 13.58 13.45
C GLY A 27 16.91 12.47 12.43
N TYR A 28 15.91 11.65 12.09
CA TYR A 28 15.98 10.58 11.09
C TYR A 28 15.28 10.94 9.76
N PRO A 29 15.77 11.91 8.98
CA PRO A 29 15.14 12.35 7.74
C PRO A 29 15.18 11.26 6.65
N ALA A 30 16.21 10.41 6.64
CA ALA A 30 16.33 9.31 5.68
C ALA A 30 15.23 8.26 5.87
N PHE A 31 14.88 7.94 7.12
CA PHE A 31 13.74 7.09 7.45
C PHE A 31 12.42 7.66 6.92
N VAL A 32 12.19 8.96 7.15
CA VAL A 32 10.97 9.65 6.69
C VAL A 32 10.88 9.63 5.17
N ALA A 33 12.00 9.85 4.47
CA ALA A 33 12.04 9.78 3.01
C ALA A 33 11.68 8.38 2.50
N GLY A 34 12.24 7.32 3.09
CA GLY A 34 11.90 5.94 2.74
C GLY A 34 10.42 5.63 2.95
N LEU A 35 9.88 6.04 4.10
CA LEU A 35 8.47 5.86 4.47
C LEU A 35 7.52 6.56 3.47
N LEU A 36 7.82 7.82 3.13
CA LEU A 36 7.00 8.59 2.19
C LEU A 36 7.08 8.04 0.77
N ILE A 37 8.27 7.73 0.26
CA ILE A 37 8.46 7.18 -1.08
C ILE A 37 7.71 5.84 -1.22
N ALA A 38 7.89 4.93 -0.26
CA ALA A 38 7.20 3.65 -0.25
C ALA A 38 5.67 3.81 -0.23
N SER A 39 5.15 4.72 0.60
CA SER A 39 3.72 4.97 0.71
C SER A 39 3.15 5.55 -0.59
N ILE A 40 3.82 6.53 -1.21
CA ILE A 40 3.36 7.17 -2.45
C ILE A 40 3.36 6.18 -3.61
N ILE A 41 4.47 5.44 -3.81
CA ILE A 41 4.58 4.45 -4.89
C ILE A 41 3.49 3.39 -4.75
N SER A 42 3.29 2.91 -3.53
CA SER A 42 2.35 1.84 -3.29
C SER A 42 0.90 2.33 -3.44
N LEU A 43 0.57 3.58 -3.04
CA LEU A 43 -0.72 4.22 -3.35
C LEU A 43 -0.96 4.37 -4.86
N ALA A 44 0.07 4.72 -5.63
CA ALA A 44 -0.03 4.78 -7.08
C ALA A 44 -0.33 3.39 -7.68
N LEU A 45 0.35 2.35 -7.20
CA LEU A 45 0.11 0.97 -7.60
C LEU A 45 -1.29 0.47 -7.20
N GLN A 46 -1.80 0.89 -6.05
CA GLN A 46 -3.20 0.62 -5.63
C GLN A 46 -4.18 1.16 -6.65
N ARG A 47 -4.05 2.45 -6.98
CA ARG A 47 -4.96 3.12 -7.91
C ARG A 47 -4.90 2.45 -9.27
N TRP A 48 -3.70 2.15 -9.76
CA TRP A 48 -3.50 1.43 -11.01
C TRP A 48 -4.17 0.04 -11.04
N GLN A 49 -4.15 -0.69 -9.92
CA GLN A 49 -4.83 -1.98 -9.79
C GLN A 49 -6.35 -1.82 -9.70
N ALA A 50 -6.86 -0.84 -8.95
CA ALA A 50 -8.29 -0.56 -8.82
C ALA A 50 -8.94 -0.16 -10.15
N THR A 51 -8.28 0.70 -10.95
CA THR A 51 -8.77 1.06 -12.29
C THR A 51 -8.80 -0.13 -13.24
N ALA A 52 -7.95 -1.13 -13.03
CA ALA A 52 -7.99 -2.39 -13.77
C ALA A 52 -9.27 -3.14 -13.50
N VAL A 53 -9.60 -3.31 -12.20
CA VAL A 53 -10.70 -4.14 -11.73
C VAL A 53 -12.05 -3.55 -12.17
N ALA A 54 -12.20 -2.23 -12.14
CA ALA A 54 -13.41 -1.56 -12.64
C ALA A 54 -13.67 -1.80 -14.14
N GLY A 55 -12.64 -2.16 -14.92
CA GLY A 55 -12.78 -2.53 -16.33
C GLY A 55 -13.07 -4.02 -16.57
N LEU A 56 -13.16 -4.85 -15.53
CA LEU A 56 -13.31 -6.31 -15.64
C LEU A 56 -14.76 -6.80 -15.59
N ASP A 57 -15.75 -5.93 -15.35
CA ASP A 57 -17.15 -6.32 -15.10
C ASP A 57 -17.81 -7.09 -16.26
N ASN A 58 -17.26 -7.01 -17.47
CA ASN A 58 -17.77 -7.69 -18.67
C ASN A 58 -16.83 -8.78 -19.24
N ILE A 59 -15.84 -9.24 -18.46
CA ILE A 59 -14.80 -10.19 -18.94
C ILE A 59 -14.96 -11.56 -18.27
N PRO A 60 -14.74 -12.68 -18.99
CA PRO A 60 -14.78 -14.03 -18.40
C PRO A 60 -13.92 -14.16 -17.12
N PRO A 61 -14.41 -14.86 -16.07
CA PRO A 61 -13.75 -14.92 -14.76
C PRO A 61 -12.28 -15.35 -14.79
N ARG A 62 -11.92 -16.32 -15.64
CA ARG A 62 -10.53 -16.77 -15.83
C ARG A 62 -9.61 -15.67 -16.36
N LYS A 63 -10.12 -14.86 -17.30
CA LYS A 63 -9.33 -13.79 -17.93
C LYS A 63 -9.20 -12.59 -16.99
N ALA A 64 -10.25 -12.28 -16.22
CA ALA A 64 -10.21 -11.31 -15.13
C ALA A 64 -9.18 -11.71 -14.04
N PHE A 65 -9.17 -12.99 -13.64
CA PHE A 65 -8.20 -13.53 -12.69
C PHE A 65 -6.75 -13.40 -13.21
N ASN A 66 -6.47 -13.81 -14.45
CA ASN A 66 -5.12 -13.70 -15.01
C ASN A 66 -4.60 -12.26 -15.07
N ILE A 67 -5.47 -11.29 -15.42
CA ILE A 67 -5.11 -9.86 -15.46
C ILE A 67 -4.80 -9.36 -14.03
N TYR A 68 -5.67 -9.67 -13.07
CA TYR A 68 -5.47 -9.29 -11.68
C TYR A 68 -4.19 -9.91 -11.09
N PHE A 69 -3.99 -11.21 -11.30
CA PHE A 69 -2.83 -11.95 -10.81
C PHE A 69 -1.52 -11.44 -11.41
N GLY A 70 -1.49 -11.21 -12.73
CA GLY A 70 -0.33 -10.64 -13.41
C GLY A 70 0.06 -9.26 -12.88
N ARG A 71 -0.92 -8.38 -12.63
CA ARG A 71 -0.66 -7.07 -12.02
C ARG A 71 -0.21 -7.16 -10.56
N SER A 72 -0.76 -8.11 -9.80
CA SER A 72 -0.33 -8.37 -8.43
C SER A 72 1.13 -8.83 -8.37
N LEU A 73 1.56 -9.67 -9.33
CA LEU A 73 2.96 -10.07 -9.47
C LEU A 73 3.87 -8.88 -9.77
N ILE A 74 3.48 -8.02 -10.72
CA ILE A 74 4.22 -6.79 -11.03
C ILE A 74 4.35 -5.90 -9.78
N ARG A 75 3.26 -5.73 -9.02
CA ARG A 75 3.25 -4.95 -7.77
C ARG A 75 4.24 -5.52 -6.75
N SER A 76 4.24 -6.84 -6.55
CA SER A 76 5.17 -7.51 -5.64
C SER A 76 6.63 -7.36 -6.10
N LEU A 77 6.90 -7.50 -7.40
CA LEU A 77 8.22 -7.29 -7.97
C LEU A 77 8.71 -5.85 -7.78
N LEU A 78 7.83 -4.86 -7.97
CA LEU A 78 8.15 -3.45 -7.74
C LEU A 78 8.41 -3.15 -6.26
N ALA A 79 7.66 -3.75 -5.35
CA ALA A 79 7.92 -3.62 -3.91
C ALA A 79 9.28 -4.22 -3.51
N LEU A 80 9.63 -5.39 -4.06
CA LEU A 80 10.93 -6.02 -3.86
C LEU A 80 12.07 -5.18 -4.48
N ALA A 81 11.87 -4.66 -5.68
CA ALA A 81 12.84 -3.78 -6.34
C ALA A 81 13.06 -2.50 -5.53
N LEU A 82 11.99 -1.89 -5.01
CA LEU A 82 12.08 -0.71 -4.16
C LEU A 82 12.85 -1.02 -2.87
N LEU A 83 12.58 -2.15 -2.24
CA LEU A 83 13.29 -2.57 -1.03
C LEU A 83 14.78 -2.87 -1.32
N ALA A 84 15.07 -3.49 -2.47
CA ALA A 84 16.44 -3.73 -2.92
C ALA A 84 17.18 -2.41 -3.22
N LEU A 85 16.51 -1.42 -3.81
CA LEU A 85 17.07 -0.09 -4.03
C LEU A 85 17.27 0.67 -2.71
N ALA A 86 16.36 0.49 -1.75
CA ALA A 86 16.43 1.16 -0.45
C ALA A 86 17.68 0.79 0.35
N ARG A 87 18.30 -0.37 0.09
CA ARG A 87 19.59 -0.75 0.71
C ARG A 87 20.71 0.26 0.45
N TYR A 88 20.67 0.96 -0.68
CA TYR A 88 21.68 1.95 -1.06
C TYR A 88 21.48 3.29 -0.35
N GLY A 89 20.29 3.55 0.19
CA GLY A 89 19.98 4.77 0.97
C GLY A 89 20.36 4.69 2.45
N GLY A 90 20.97 3.59 2.89
CA GLY A 90 21.31 3.34 4.29
C GLY A 90 20.22 2.63 5.09
N ILE A 91 20.55 2.23 6.32
CA ILE A 91 19.66 1.41 7.16
C ILE A 91 18.37 2.14 7.53
N GLU A 92 18.45 3.44 7.81
CA GLU A 92 17.29 4.27 8.16
C GLU A 92 16.29 4.34 7.01
N PHE A 93 16.78 4.61 5.79
CA PHE A 93 15.96 4.65 4.59
C PHE A 93 15.31 3.29 4.30
N LEU A 94 16.07 2.20 4.47
CA LEU A 94 15.56 0.84 4.32
C LEU A 94 14.42 0.54 5.30
N LEU A 95 14.60 0.88 6.59
CA LEU A 95 13.58 0.67 7.62
C LEU A 95 12.33 1.52 7.37
N GLY A 96 12.51 2.78 6.96
CA GLY A 96 11.39 3.65 6.57
C GLY A 96 10.60 3.07 5.40
N THR A 97 11.32 2.63 4.36
CA THR A 97 10.73 1.99 3.17
C THR A 97 9.95 0.74 3.56
N LEU A 98 10.53 -0.11 4.42
CA LEU A 98 9.90 -1.34 4.89
C LEU A 98 8.63 -1.06 5.69
N LEU A 99 8.65 -0.07 6.59
CA LEU A 99 7.46 0.34 7.33
C LEU A 99 6.36 0.86 6.39
N GLY A 100 6.71 1.65 5.38
CA GLY A 100 5.75 2.14 4.39
C GLY A 100 5.08 1.01 3.60
N LEU A 101 5.87 0.01 3.18
CA LEU A 101 5.34 -1.19 2.52
C LEU A 101 4.46 -2.03 3.46
N VAL A 102 4.84 -2.21 4.72
CA VAL A 102 4.05 -2.97 5.71
C VAL A 102 2.72 -2.28 6.00
N LEU A 103 2.76 -0.96 6.23
CA LEU A 103 1.53 -0.18 6.38
C LEU A 103 0.65 -0.41 5.16
N GLN A 104 1.17 -0.28 3.96
CA GLN A 104 0.40 -0.54 2.75
C GLN A 104 -0.32 -1.90 2.76
N VAL A 105 0.39 -2.98 3.09
CA VAL A 105 -0.18 -4.34 3.16
C VAL A 105 -1.35 -4.38 4.15
N LEU A 106 -1.19 -3.78 5.32
CA LEU A 106 -2.25 -3.70 6.33
C LEU A 106 -3.47 -2.93 5.84
N ALA A 107 -3.30 -1.86 5.06
CA ALA A 107 -4.42 -1.10 4.48
C ALA A 107 -5.23 -1.96 3.52
N TYR A 108 -4.53 -2.66 2.61
CA TYR A 108 -5.20 -3.55 1.67
C TYR A 108 -5.94 -4.68 2.36
N MET A 109 -5.32 -5.29 3.37
CA MET A 109 -5.97 -6.36 4.13
C MET A 109 -7.21 -5.85 4.86
N ALA A 110 -7.14 -4.66 5.45
CA ALA A 110 -8.28 -4.03 6.08
C ALA A 110 -9.43 -3.75 5.09
N GLU A 111 -9.14 -3.15 3.93
CA GLU A 111 -10.14 -2.92 2.87
C GLU A 111 -10.79 -4.22 2.39
N ALA A 112 -9.98 -5.26 2.14
CA ALA A 112 -10.46 -6.55 1.67
C ALA A 112 -11.38 -7.23 2.71
N ILE A 113 -11.00 -7.22 3.99
CA ILE A 113 -11.80 -7.78 5.08
C ILE A 113 -13.13 -7.04 5.20
N ILE A 114 -13.12 -5.71 5.17
CA ILE A 114 -14.34 -4.89 5.27
C ILE A 114 -15.27 -5.18 4.08
N MET A 115 -14.73 -5.28 2.86
CA MET A 115 -15.53 -5.59 1.68
C MET A 115 -16.19 -6.97 1.77
N ILE A 116 -15.47 -7.98 2.28
CA ILE A 116 -16.01 -9.33 2.47
C ILE A 116 -17.12 -9.35 3.52
N ILE A 117 -16.94 -8.65 4.65
CA ILE A 117 -17.94 -8.59 5.72
C ILE A 117 -19.21 -7.88 5.25
N VAL A 118 -19.08 -6.70 4.64
CA VAL A 118 -20.22 -5.89 4.16
C VAL A 118 -20.99 -6.60 3.04
N ARG A 119 -20.31 -7.35 2.16
CA ARG A 119 -20.97 -8.13 1.09
C ARG A 119 -21.70 -9.36 1.60
N LYS A 120 -21.44 -9.81 2.83
CA LYS A 120 -22.12 -10.96 3.45
C LYS A 120 -23.47 -10.59 4.09
N GLU A 121 -23.74 -9.29 4.24
CA GLU A 121 -24.99 -8.76 4.84
C GLU A 121 -26.05 -8.31 3.81
N GLY A 122 -25.80 -8.48 2.50
CA GLY A 122 -26.75 -8.19 1.43
C GLY A 122 -27.00 -9.39 0.53
#